data_AF-A0AAV3BMJ7-F1
#
_entry.id   AF-A0AAV3BMJ7-F1
#
_cell.length_a   1.000
_cell.length_b   1.000
_cell.length_c   1.000
_cell.angle_alpha   90.00
_cell.angle_beta   90.00
_cell.angle_gamma   90.00
#
_symmetry.space_group_name_H-M   'P 1'
#
loop_
_entity.id
_entity.type
_entity.pdbx_description
1 polymer ?
#
loop_
_entity_poly.entity_id
_entity_poly.type
_entity_poly.pdbx_seq_one_letter_code
_entity_poly.pdbx_strand_id
1 'polypeptide(L)'
;MPIYERTSDEVLKKGVGVIDGTSIPIGGESTHSVLSAHTGLTTQKLFTNIDQLKEGDFFYINIFGERLAYKVDEINIVKPNDTSKINISPNKDYVTLLTCYPYGINTERLLVRGERVFQKDYNFNKAENLVNDNNSRYINKELIFIVGVLTLFLILIIIVILRRKIKN
;
A
#
# COMPACT_ATOMS: atom_id res chain seq x y z
N MET A 1 -1.41 -5.87 -5.50
CA MET A 1 -1.40 -5.57 -6.95
C MET A 1 -0.71 -6.71 -7.67
N PRO A 2 -1.11 -7.07 -8.90
CA PRO A 2 -0.39 -8.07 -9.68
C PRO A 2 1.03 -7.58 -10.02
N ILE A 3 2.00 -8.49 -9.99
CA ILE A 3 3.39 -8.27 -10.38
C ILE A 3 3.62 -9.01 -11.70
N TYR A 4 4.20 -8.32 -12.68
CA TYR A 4 4.53 -8.83 -14.00
C TYR A 4 6.05 -8.80 -14.22
N GLU A 5 6.55 -9.65 -15.10
CA GLU A 5 7.98 -9.92 -15.30
C GLU A 5 8.79 -8.69 -15.77
N ARG A 6 8.16 -7.72 -16.45
CA ARG A 6 8.85 -6.56 -17.06
C ARG A 6 8.09 -5.27 -16.86
N THR A 7 8.68 -4.14 -17.24
CA THR A 7 8.09 -2.79 -17.14
C THR A 7 7.67 -2.20 -18.48
N SER A 8 6.92 -2.95 -19.31
CA SER A 8 6.33 -2.36 -20.53
C SER A 8 5.20 -1.39 -20.17
N ASP A 9 4.91 -0.42 -21.05
CA ASP A 9 3.81 0.55 -20.83
C ASP A 9 2.46 -0.14 -20.62
N GLU A 10 2.22 -1.27 -21.30
CA GLU A 10 1.01 -2.06 -21.11
C GLU A 10 0.93 -2.70 -19.73
N VAL A 11 2.07 -3.15 -19.19
CA VAL A 11 2.16 -3.70 -17.83
C VAL A 11 1.92 -2.61 -16.80
N LEU A 12 2.60 -1.47 -16.92
CA LEU A 12 2.52 -0.41 -15.91
C LEU A 12 1.14 0.25 -15.83
N LYS A 13 0.32 0.14 -16.89
CA LYS A 13 -1.12 0.50 -16.85
C LYS A 13 -1.99 -0.47 -16.06
N LYS A 14 -1.54 -1.73 -15.88
CA LYS A 14 -2.31 -2.82 -15.26
C LYS A 14 -1.84 -3.17 -13.85
N GLY A 15 -0.57 -2.91 -13.52
CA GLY A 15 -0.01 -3.27 -12.22
C GLY A 15 1.45 -2.90 -12.05
N VAL A 16 2.17 -3.77 -11.35
CA VAL A 16 3.58 -3.58 -10.97
C VAL A 16 4.46 -4.39 -11.93
N GLY A 17 5.53 -3.81 -12.45
CA GLY A 17 6.52 -4.52 -13.26
C GLY A 17 7.86 -4.66 -12.54
N VAL A 18 8.56 -5.78 -12.74
CA VAL A 18 9.94 -5.96 -12.28
C VAL A 18 10.89 -5.24 -13.23
N ILE A 19 11.81 -4.44 -12.71
CA ILE A 19 12.82 -3.74 -13.52
C ILE A 19 13.85 -4.75 -14.03
N ASP A 20 14.09 -4.73 -15.35
CA ASP A 20 15.07 -5.59 -16.00
C ASP A 20 16.48 -5.38 -15.40
N GLY A 21 17.21 -6.48 -15.21
CA GLY A 21 18.55 -6.46 -14.63
C GLY A 21 18.59 -6.47 -13.09
N THR A 22 17.44 -6.45 -12.43
CA THR A 22 17.33 -6.62 -10.96
C THR A 22 16.96 -8.06 -10.59
N SER A 23 17.09 -8.42 -9.32
CA SER A 23 16.74 -9.77 -8.88
C SER A 23 15.24 -10.05 -9.06
N ILE A 24 14.88 -11.32 -9.29
CA ILE A 24 13.48 -11.76 -9.31
C ILE A 24 12.93 -11.68 -7.86
N PRO A 25 11.68 -11.23 -7.62
CA PRO A 25 11.14 -10.98 -6.28
C PRO A 25 10.71 -12.26 -5.54
N ILE A 26 11.54 -13.29 -5.56
CA ILE A 26 11.38 -14.54 -4.80
C ILE A 26 12.17 -14.53 -3.47
N GLY A 27 12.97 -13.49 -3.23
CA GLY A 27 13.85 -13.34 -2.09
C GLY A 27 15.12 -14.19 -2.18
N GLY A 28 15.89 -14.22 -1.08
CA GLY A 28 17.16 -14.94 -0.96
C GLY A 28 18.32 -14.02 -0.64
N GLU A 29 19.40 -14.59 -0.10
CA GLU A 29 20.59 -13.82 0.25
C GLU A 29 21.23 -13.20 -1.00
N SER A 30 21.73 -11.97 -0.84
CA SER A 30 22.35 -11.19 -1.90
C SER A 30 21.40 -10.98 -3.08
N THR A 31 20.14 -10.64 -2.79
CA THR A 31 19.14 -10.27 -3.79
C THR A 31 18.65 -8.84 -3.57
N HIS A 32 18.35 -8.16 -4.67
CA HIS A 32 17.71 -6.85 -4.65
C HIS A 32 16.76 -6.76 -5.85
N SER A 33 15.46 -6.94 -5.60
CA SER A 33 14.44 -6.76 -6.64
C SER A 33 13.92 -5.33 -6.65
N VAL A 34 13.71 -4.76 -7.84
CA VAL A 34 13.10 -3.43 -7.96
C VAL A 34 11.76 -3.57 -8.67
N LEU A 35 10.71 -3.16 -7.98
CA LEU A 35 9.34 -3.19 -8.44
C LEU A 35 8.92 -1.79 -8.82
N SER A 36 8.45 -1.59 -10.05
CA SER A 36 8.04 -0.28 -10.57
C SER A 36 6.54 -0.25 -10.86
N ALA A 37 5.89 0.86 -10.52
CA ALA A 37 4.52 1.14 -10.95
C ALA A 37 4.31 2.65 -11.13
N HIS A 38 3.31 3.01 -11.94
CA HIS A 38 2.98 4.42 -12.15
C HIS A 38 2.50 5.13 -10.88
N THR A 39 2.72 6.43 -10.89
CA THR A 39 2.16 7.40 -9.94
C THR A 39 0.98 8.11 -10.61
N GLY A 40 -0.16 8.21 -9.94
CA GLY A 40 -1.25 9.09 -10.34
C GLY A 40 -1.95 8.76 -11.65
N LEU A 41 -2.10 7.48 -12.01
CA LEU A 41 -2.98 7.13 -13.13
C LEU A 41 -4.42 7.54 -12.83
N THR A 42 -5.12 8.05 -13.84
CA THR A 42 -6.53 8.44 -13.72
C THR A 42 -7.46 7.26 -13.43
N THR A 43 -7.03 6.06 -13.80
CA THR A 43 -7.82 4.83 -13.66
C THR A 43 -7.53 4.04 -12.39
N GLN A 44 -6.33 4.16 -11.82
CA GLN A 44 -5.89 3.37 -10.65
C GLN A 44 -4.83 4.11 -9.82
N LYS A 45 -4.83 3.92 -8.50
CA LYS A 45 -3.83 4.57 -7.63
C LYS A 45 -2.43 3.96 -7.75
N LEU A 46 -2.28 2.66 -7.97
CA LEU A 46 -0.96 1.98 -8.02
C LEU A 46 -0.01 2.45 -6.90
N PHE A 47 1.18 2.96 -7.24
CA PHE A 47 2.17 3.44 -6.26
C PHE A 47 2.02 4.91 -5.89
N THR A 48 0.87 5.55 -6.16
CA THR A 48 0.62 6.96 -5.80
C THR A 48 0.92 7.28 -4.34
N ASN A 49 0.63 6.36 -3.42
CA ASN A 49 0.69 6.60 -1.97
C ASN A 49 1.92 5.97 -1.29
N ILE A 50 2.91 5.47 -2.03
CA ILE A 50 4.10 4.87 -1.38
C ILE A 50 4.96 5.93 -0.66
N ASP A 51 4.74 7.22 -0.96
CA ASP A 51 5.30 8.36 -0.23
C ASP A 51 4.79 8.49 1.22
N GLN A 52 3.68 7.81 1.55
CA GLN A 52 3.14 7.76 2.89
C GLN A 52 3.80 6.70 3.78
N LEU A 53 4.54 5.77 3.17
CA LEU A 53 5.31 4.76 3.90
C LEU A 53 6.45 5.40 4.67
N LYS A 54 6.75 4.85 5.83
CA LYS A 54 7.82 5.29 6.73
C LYS A 54 8.73 4.12 7.05
N GLU A 55 9.95 4.42 7.47
CA GLU A 55 10.82 3.42 8.08
C GLU A 55 10.08 2.69 9.21
N GLY A 56 10.12 1.38 9.17
CA GLY A 56 9.40 0.52 10.09
C GLY A 56 8.07 -0.03 9.58
N ASP A 57 7.49 0.56 8.53
CA ASP A 57 6.30 0.02 7.89
C ASP A 57 6.60 -1.30 7.17
N PHE A 58 5.56 -2.06 6.86
CA PHE A 58 5.70 -3.35 6.19
C PHE A 58 4.97 -3.37 4.85
N PHE A 59 5.57 -4.06 3.88
CA PHE A 59 4.89 -4.50 2.67
C PHE A 59 5.15 -5.99 2.43
N TYR A 60 4.32 -6.59 1.59
CA TYR A 60 4.31 -8.03 1.37
C TYR A 60 4.29 -8.35 -0.13
N ILE A 61 5.04 -9.39 -0.50
CA ILE A 61 5.01 -9.98 -1.83
C ILE A 61 4.44 -11.39 -1.70
N ASN A 62 3.35 -11.65 -2.41
CA ASN A 62 2.76 -12.97 -2.49
C ASN A 62 3.19 -13.64 -3.79
N ILE A 63 3.97 -14.72 -3.71
CA ILE A 63 4.53 -15.40 -4.87
C ILE A 63 4.65 -16.91 -4.58
N PHE A 64 4.27 -17.75 -5.55
CA PHE A 64 4.26 -19.22 -5.42
C PHE A 64 3.59 -19.77 -4.14
N GLY A 65 2.56 -19.08 -3.63
CA GLY A 65 1.85 -19.48 -2.40
C GLY A 65 2.55 -19.04 -1.10
N GLU A 66 3.70 -18.39 -1.20
CA GLU A 66 4.41 -17.80 -0.06
C GLU A 66 4.11 -16.31 0.08
N ARG A 67 4.14 -15.82 1.33
CA ARG A 67 4.02 -14.40 1.68
C ARG A 67 5.35 -13.91 2.24
N LEU A 68 6.12 -13.24 1.40
CA LEU A 68 7.41 -12.65 1.75
C LEU A 68 7.16 -11.28 2.37
N ALA A 69 7.67 -11.02 3.57
CA ALA A 69 7.47 -9.77 4.27
C ALA A 69 8.75 -8.93 4.26
N TYR A 70 8.60 -7.63 4.00
CA TYR A 70 9.70 -6.68 3.98
C TYR A 70 9.35 -5.50 4.88
N LYS A 71 10.30 -5.09 5.72
CA LYS A 71 10.18 -3.92 6.57
C LYS A 71 10.95 -2.77 5.93
N VAL A 72 10.28 -1.63 5.75
CA VAL A 72 10.90 -0.43 5.18
C VAL A 72 12.06 0.00 6.05
N ASP A 73 13.24 0.10 5.44
CA ASP A 73 14.50 0.43 6.12
C ASP A 73 15.16 1.68 5.54
N GLU A 74 14.85 2.05 4.30
CA GLU A 74 15.41 3.24 3.66
C GLU A 74 14.44 3.84 2.64
N ILE A 75 14.32 5.17 2.62
CA ILE A 75 13.53 5.93 1.63
C ILE A 75 14.43 6.98 0.99
N ASN A 76 14.50 7.00 -0.35
CA ASN A 76 15.32 7.94 -1.10
C ASN A 76 14.54 8.61 -2.24
N ILE A 77 14.94 9.84 -2.56
CA ILE A 77 14.58 10.51 -3.81
C ILE A 77 15.86 10.64 -4.63
N VAL A 78 15.84 10.10 -5.85
CA VAL A 78 17.01 10.05 -6.74
C VAL A 78 16.66 10.55 -8.14
N LYS A 79 17.69 10.90 -8.91
CA LYS A 79 17.54 11.24 -10.33
C LYS A 79 17.13 10.00 -11.14
N PRO A 80 16.41 10.17 -12.27
CA PRO A 80 15.95 9.03 -13.08
C PRO A 80 17.03 8.04 -13.53
N ASN A 81 18.27 8.50 -13.71
CA ASN A 81 19.40 7.68 -14.16
C ASN A 81 20.33 7.24 -13.01
N ASP A 82 20.00 7.58 -11.77
CA ASP A 82 20.79 7.21 -10.60
C ASP A 82 20.38 5.82 -10.10
N THR A 83 21.26 4.85 -10.32
CA THR A 83 21.07 3.45 -9.91
C THR A 83 21.85 3.10 -8.63
N SER A 84 22.50 4.07 -7.99
CA SER A 84 23.39 3.83 -6.84
C SER A 84 22.69 3.12 -5.67
N LYS A 85 21.39 3.35 -5.51
CA LYS A 85 20.55 2.84 -4.41
C LYS A 85 19.91 1.47 -4.67
N ILE A 86 20.02 0.92 -5.87
CA ILE A 86 19.35 -0.33 -6.26
C ILE A 86 20.32 -1.49 -6.52
N ASN A 87 21.57 -1.35 -6.09
CA ASN A 87 22.58 -2.40 -6.20
C ASN A 87 22.33 -3.52 -5.19
N ILE A 88 22.76 -4.73 -5.54
CA ILE A 88 22.76 -5.87 -4.64
C ILE A 88 23.76 -5.62 -3.51
N SER A 89 23.35 -5.92 -2.28
CA SER A 89 24.21 -5.88 -1.10
C SER A 89 24.48 -7.31 -0.60
N PRO A 90 25.74 -7.66 -0.29
CA PRO A 90 26.07 -8.99 0.21
C PRO A 90 25.27 -9.38 1.45
N ASN A 91 24.76 -10.60 1.48
CA ASN A 91 23.99 -11.19 2.59
C ASN A 91 22.69 -10.45 2.94
N LYS A 92 22.17 -9.63 2.02
CA LYS A 92 20.91 -8.91 2.17
C LYS A 92 19.86 -9.40 1.18
N ASP A 93 18.61 -9.37 1.59
CA ASP A 93 17.43 -9.65 0.76
C ASP A 93 16.58 -8.37 0.77
N TYR A 94 16.66 -7.62 -0.32
CA TYR A 94 16.03 -6.32 -0.48
C TYR A 94 14.97 -6.32 -1.57
N VAL A 95 13.93 -5.53 -1.33
CA VAL A 95 13.02 -5.08 -2.38
C VAL A 95 12.87 -3.58 -2.32
N THR A 96 12.99 -2.91 -3.46
CA THR A 96 12.69 -1.49 -3.60
C THR A 96 11.43 -1.28 -4.41
N LEU A 97 10.48 -0.52 -3.87
CA LEU A 97 9.35 0.02 -4.60
C LEU A 97 9.77 1.33 -5.25
N LEU A 98 9.61 1.43 -6.57
CA LEU A 98 10.03 2.57 -7.39
C LEU A 98 8.82 3.22 -8.05
N THR A 99 8.71 4.54 -7.92
CA THR A 99 7.71 5.31 -8.66
C THR A 99 8.24 6.69 -9.08
N CYS A 100 7.52 7.39 -9.95
CA CYS A 100 7.87 8.76 -10.33
C CYS A 100 7.54 9.74 -9.18
N TYR A 101 8.33 10.78 -9.03
CA TYR A 101 8.14 11.76 -7.96
C TYR A 101 8.65 13.15 -8.39
N PRO A 102 8.16 14.27 -7.82
CA PRO A 102 6.92 14.41 -7.06
C PRO A 102 5.67 14.14 -7.91
N TYR A 103 4.54 13.86 -7.26
CA TYR A 103 3.26 13.60 -7.93
C TYR A 103 2.92 14.69 -8.96
N GLY A 104 2.63 14.29 -10.19
CA GLY A 104 2.27 15.19 -11.28
C GLY A 104 3.43 15.97 -11.92
N ILE A 105 4.64 15.90 -11.34
CA ILE A 105 5.86 16.52 -11.87
C ILE A 105 6.80 15.47 -12.46
N ASN A 106 6.97 14.33 -11.78
CA ASN A 106 7.67 13.13 -12.26
C ASN A 106 9.14 13.33 -12.68
N THR A 107 9.83 14.36 -12.16
CA THR A 107 11.22 14.70 -12.49
C THR A 107 12.26 13.81 -11.80
N GLU A 108 11.89 13.21 -10.67
CA GLU A 108 12.72 12.34 -9.83
C GLU A 108 12.08 10.95 -9.72
N ARG A 109 12.75 10.07 -8.97
CA ARG A 109 12.24 8.75 -8.58
C ARG A 109 12.23 8.64 -7.08
N LEU A 110 11.08 8.21 -6.55
CA LEU A 110 10.95 7.82 -5.15
C LEU A 110 11.25 6.33 -5.05
N LEU A 111 12.18 5.99 -4.18
CA LEU A 111 12.59 4.62 -3.85
C LEU A 111 12.24 4.34 -2.39
N VAL A 112 11.41 3.34 -2.16
CA VAL A 112 11.10 2.83 -0.82
C VAL A 112 11.65 1.42 -0.72
N ARG A 113 12.78 1.26 -0.03
CA ARG A 113 13.42 -0.04 0.17
C ARG A 113 12.89 -0.70 1.44
N GLY A 114 12.69 -2.01 1.37
CA GLY A 114 12.50 -2.85 2.54
C GLY A 114 13.48 -4.01 2.59
N GLU A 115 13.90 -4.34 3.81
CA GLU A 115 14.70 -5.52 4.14
C GLU A 115 13.78 -6.69 4.49
N ARG A 116 14.14 -7.89 4.03
CA ARG A 116 13.41 -9.11 4.32
C ARG A 116 13.31 -9.34 5.83
N VAL A 117 12.10 -9.69 6.27
CA VAL A 117 11.84 -10.14 7.63
C VAL A 117 11.26 -11.56 7.58
N PHE A 118 11.87 -12.49 8.29
CA PHE A 118 11.40 -13.87 8.35
C PHE A 118 10.32 -14.02 9.43
N GLN A 119 9.30 -14.84 9.15
CA GLN A 119 8.17 -15.08 10.06
C GLN A 119 8.57 -15.55 11.45
N LYS A 120 9.67 -16.29 11.58
CA LYS A 120 10.22 -16.70 12.87
C LYS A 120 10.66 -15.52 13.75
N ASP A 121 11.04 -14.40 13.14
CA ASP A 121 11.66 -13.26 13.81
C ASP A 121 10.64 -12.13 14.11
N TYR A 122 9.40 -12.23 13.60
CA TYR A 122 8.36 -11.22 13.79
C TYR A 122 6.96 -11.84 13.82
N ASN A 123 6.14 -11.49 14.80
CA ASN A 123 4.78 -12.04 14.93
C ASN A 123 3.82 -11.34 13.95
N PHE A 124 3.87 -11.72 12.68
CA PHE A 124 3.08 -11.13 11.59
C PHE A 124 1.57 -11.21 11.80
N ASN A 125 1.09 -12.27 12.47
CA ASN A 125 -0.31 -12.41 12.84
C ASN A 125 -0.79 -11.24 13.71
N LYS A 126 0.08 -10.70 14.57
CA LYS A 126 -0.26 -9.54 15.40
C LYS A 126 -0.40 -8.27 14.56
N ALA A 127 0.53 -8.02 13.63
CA ALA A 127 0.49 -6.84 12.78
C ALA A 127 -0.72 -6.84 11.83
N GLU A 128 -1.04 -7.98 11.22
CA GLU A 128 -2.22 -8.14 10.35
C GLU A 128 -3.53 -7.90 11.13
N ASN A 129 -3.64 -8.45 12.33
CA ASN A 129 -4.80 -8.22 13.19
C ASN A 129 -4.95 -6.74 13.57
N LEU A 130 -3.87 -6.00 13.83
CA LEU A 130 -3.92 -4.57 14.14
C LEU A 130 -4.42 -3.73 12.95
N VAL A 131 -3.98 -4.04 11.72
CA VAL A 131 -4.44 -3.35 10.51
C VAL A 131 -5.92 -3.64 10.25
N ASN A 132 -6.34 -4.90 10.37
CA ASN A 132 -7.73 -5.31 10.19
C ASN A 132 -8.67 -4.71 11.24
N ASP A 133 -8.23 -4.64 12.50
CA ASP A 133 -8.99 -4.01 13.58
C ASP A 133 -9.15 -2.50 13.34
N ASN A 134 -8.07 -1.81 12.96
CA ASN A 134 -8.13 -0.39 12.62
C ASN A 134 -9.10 -0.12 11.47
N ASN A 135 -8.98 -0.83 10.35
CA ASN A 135 -9.89 -0.69 9.21
C ASN A 135 -11.35 -0.95 9.61
N SER A 136 -11.63 -2.02 10.38
CA SER A 136 -12.98 -2.33 10.87
C SER A 136 -13.51 -1.20 11.76
N ARG A 137 -12.66 -0.62 12.59
CA ARG A 137 -13.02 0.50 13.48
C ARG A 137 -13.36 1.78 12.70
N TYR A 138 -12.66 2.07 11.59
CA TYR A 138 -12.99 3.20 10.71
C TYR A 138 -14.35 3.00 10.03
N ILE A 139 -14.60 1.81 9.45
CA ILE A 139 -15.88 1.50 8.79
C ILE A 139 -17.06 1.54 9.77
N ASN A 140 -16.88 1.01 10.99
CA ASN A 140 -17.94 0.99 11.99
C ASN A 140 -18.34 2.39 12.49
N LYS A 141 -17.41 3.34 12.57
CA LYS A 141 -17.74 4.72 13.00
C LYS A 141 -18.64 5.44 12.02
N GLU A 142 -18.37 5.34 10.73
CA GLU A 142 -19.22 5.90 9.66
C GLU A 142 -20.62 5.25 9.69
N LEU A 143 -20.68 3.92 9.85
CA LEU A 143 -21.95 3.20 9.93
C LEU A 143 -22.77 3.60 11.16
N ILE A 144 -22.15 3.71 12.34
CA ILE A 144 -22.81 4.16 13.57
C ILE A 144 -23.34 5.59 13.43
N PHE A 145 -22.57 6.48 12.78
CA PHE A 145 -23.01 7.86 12.52
C PHE A 145 -24.26 7.90 11.62
N ILE A 146 -24.26 7.14 10.52
CA ILE A 146 -25.40 7.05 9.60
C ILE A 146 -26.64 6.49 10.31
N VAL A 147 -26.50 5.42 11.09
CA VAL A 147 -27.61 4.83 11.87
C VAL A 147 -28.14 5.81 12.91
N GLY A 148 -27.26 6.58 13.57
CA GLY A 148 -27.65 7.64 14.51
C GLY A 148 -28.50 8.74 13.86
N VAL A 149 -28.13 9.18 12.66
CA VAL A 149 -28.91 10.20 11.93
C VAL A 149 -30.27 9.66 11.50
N LEU A 150 -30.34 8.42 11.00
CA LEU A 150 -31.61 7.80 10.57
C LEU A 150 -32.58 7.60 11.74
N THR A 151 -32.09 7.15 12.90
CA THR A 151 -32.92 6.97 14.09
C THR A 151 -33.48 8.29 14.61
N LEU A 152 -32.67 9.35 14.65
CA LEU A 152 -33.12 10.69 15.03
C LEU A 152 -34.22 11.22 14.08
N PHE A 153 -34.05 10.99 12.77
CA PHE A 153 -35.04 11.38 11.77
C PHE A 153 -36.37 10.63 11.95
N LEU A 154 -36.32 9.33 12.26
CA LEU A 154 -37.50 8.50 12.53
C LEU A 154 -38.24 8.98 13.80
N ILE A 155 -37.51 9.34 14.85
CA ILE A 155 -38.08 9.91 16.08
C ILE A 155 -38.77 11.25 15.79
N LEU A 156 -38.16 12.12 14.99
CA LEU A 156 -38.76 13.40 14.58
C LEU A 156 -40.08 13.19 13.81
N ILE A 157 -40.10 12.23 12.87
CA ILE A 157 -41.33 11.87 12.14
C ILE A 157 -42.42 11.41 13.10
N ILE A 158 -42.09 10.52 14.04
CA ILE A 158 -43.06 10.02 15.04
C ILE A 158 -43.61 11.16 15.90
N ILE A 159 -42.75 12.08 16.36
CA ILE A 159 -43.18 13.26 17.14
C ILE A 159 -44.15 14.15 16.34
N VAL A 160 -43.86 14.38 15.06
CA VAL A 160 -44.74 15.17 14.18
C VAL A 160 -46.10 14.49 13.99
N ILE A 161 -46.13 13.17 13.81
CA ILE A 161 -47.37 12.39 13.68
C ILE A 161 -48.20 12.47 14.97
N LEU A 162 -47.58 12.29 16.14
CA LEU A 162 -48.26 12.37 17.44
C LEU A 162 -48.83 13.77 17.70
N ARG A 163 -48.07 14.84 17.39
CA ARG A 163 -48.56 16.22 17.53
C ARG A 163 -49.76 16.53 16.62
N ARG A 164 -49.79 15.98 15.41
CA ARG A 164 -50.95 16.12 14.50
C ARG A 164 -52.19 15.41 15.05
N LYS A 165 -52.03 14.24 15.68
CA LYS A 165 -53.14 13.48 16.26
C LYS A 165 -53.78 14.14 17.48
N ILE A 166 -53.02 14.89 18.29
CA ILE A 166 -53.53 15.57 19.51
C ILE A 166 -54.29 16.85 19.16
N LYS A 167 -54.02 17.45 18.00
CA LYS A 167 -54.63 18.73 17.59
C LYS A 167 -55.95 18.57 16.80
N ASN A 168 -56.30 17.35 16.41
CA ASN A 168 -57.58 16.98 15.80
C ASN A 168 -58.47 16.29 16.82
#